data_AF-A0A8H7RXZ9-F1
#
_entry.id   AF-A0A8H7RXZ9-F1
#
_cell.length_a   1.000
_cell.length_b   1.000
_cell.length_c   1.000
_cell.angle_alpha   90.00
_cell.angle_beta   90.00
_cell.angle_gamma   90.00
#
_symmetry.space_group_name_H-M   'P 1'
#
loop_
_entity.id
_entity.type
_entity.pdbx_description
1 polymer ?
#
loop_
_entity_poly.entity_id
_entity_poly.type
_entity_poly.pdbx_seq_one_letter_code
_entity_poly.pdbx_strand_id
1 'polypeptide(L)'
;MVKSSIVVPSQIANSSAQKRSVDQEDNNNGNALNEPTVETGTSGSQESKKPRLEMNADSRGRGQRMFGVLLGTLNKFKDDSKQKSDAERKRAEIDSKLHEKLANEKKELSEKLHADKQRRDRETTLLKKREERMIEEKRDATCVKQKEYLANYIKTKTEPRLCYRPKKLTKELEKQIDEQMESAREERKIYEFREEERMKEEESEDELAVEAEEKCQQDDDDQRNKTEGREEEEKELTPRLESPTPEDVVVADRDD
;
A
#
# COMPACT_ATOMS: atom_id res chain seq x y z
N MET A 1 51.14 27.00 -1.91
CA MET A 1 50.14 27.31 -2.97
C MET A 1 48.98 26.34 -2.80
N VAL A 2 47.86 26.79 -2.23
CA VAL A 2 46.66 25.97 -2.02
C VAL A 2 45.61 26.43 -3.02
N LYS A 3 45.18 25.53 -3.91
CA LYS A 3 44.16 25.82 -4.93
C LYS A 3 42.79 25.79 -4.27
N SER A 4 42.13 26.92 -4.10
CA SER A 4 40.72 26.97 -3.68
C SER A 4 39.82 26.83 -4.91
N SER A 5 38.93 25.83 -4.89
CA SER A 5 37.86 25.68 -5.87
C SER A 5 36.59 26.27 -5.29
N ILE A 6 36.07 27.33 -5.93
CA ILE A 6 34.79 27.95 -5.58
C ILE A 6 33.72 27.25 -6.41
N VAL A 7 32.81 26.54 -5.75
CA VAL A 7 31.61 25.98 -6.37
C VAL A 7 30.50 27.03 -6.30
N VAL A 8 30.03 27.50 -7.46
CA VAL A 8 28.91 28.44 -7.60
C VAL A 8 27.61 27.64 -7.70
N PRO A 9 26.60 27.87 -6.85
CA PRO A 9 25.29 27.24 -7.00
C PRO A 9 24.51 27.87 -8.16
N SER A 10 24.10 27.07 -9.14
CA SER A 10 23.19 27.50 -10.21
C SER A 10 21.76 27.65 -9.66
N GLN A 11 21.13 28.77 -9.99
CA GLN A 11 19.83 29.17 -9.49
C GLN A 11 18.68 28.26 -9.91
N ILE A 12 17.73 28.11 -8.99
CA ILE A 12 16.42 27.48 -9.14
C ILE A 12 15.57 28.36 -10.07
N ALA A 13 15.13 27.80 -11.20
CA ALA A 13 14.06 28.37 -12.00
C ALA A 13 12.86 27.40 -11.97
N ASN A 14 11.79 27.85 -11.30
CA ASN A 14 10.48 27.22 -11.36
C ASN A 14 9.93 27.29 -12.79
N SER A 15 9.56 26.15 -13.36
CA SER A 15 8.60 26.10 -14.45
C SER A 15 7.69 24.89 -14.29
N SER A 16 6.42 25.21 -14.13
CA SER A 16 5.26 24.31 -14.21
C SER A 16 5.07 23.84 -15.65
N ALA A 17 5.12 22.53 -15.91
CA ALA A 17 4.27 21.83 -16.87
C ALA A 17 4.71 20.35 -17.03
N GLN A 18 3.80 19.46 -16.65
CA GLN A 18 3.37 18.24 -17.35
C GLN A 18 4.37 17.30 -18.08
N LYS A 19 4.24 16.02 -17.68
CA LYS A 19 4.22 14.78 -18.49
C LYS A 19 5.56 14.23 -19.02
N ARG A 20 5.89 13.02 -18.53
CA ARG A 20 6.06 11.81 -19.36
C ARG A 20 6.10 10.54 -18.49
N SER A 21 4.98 9.83 -18.46
CA SER A 21 4.90 8.40 -18.14
C SER A 21 4.67 7.65 -19.45
N VAL A 22 5.54 6.67 -19.73
CA VAL A 22 5.49 5.66 -20.80
C VAL A 22 5.71 4.35 -20.01
N ASP A 23 4.78 3.40 -19.95
CA ASP A 23 4.31 2.54 -21.04
C ASP A 23 2.81 2.16 -20.98
N GLN A 24 2.15 2.42 -22.12
CA GLN A 24 1.23 1.61 -22.95
C GLN A 24 0.75 0.22 -22.43
N GLU A 25 -0.55 0.04 -22.15
CA GLU A 25 -1.59 -0.74 -22.91
C GLU A 25 -1.75 -2.21 -22.43
N ASP A 26 -2.94 -2.80 -22.24
CA ASP A 26 -4.13 -2.72 -23.09
C ASP A 26 -5.45 -3.21 -22.41
N ASN A 27 -6.57 -2.86 -23.06
CA ASN A 27 -7.94 -3.40 -22.95
C ASN A 27 -8.87 -2.96 -21.81
N ASN A 28 -9.62 -1.89 -22.08
CA ASN A 28 -11.05 -1.91 -21.74
C ASN A 28 -11.93 -1.33 -22.85
N ASN A 29 -12.90 -2.15 -23.25
CA ASN A 29 -13.74 -2.10 -24.43
C ASN A 29 -14.85 -1.03 -24.30
N GLY A 30 -14.68 0.13 -24.92
CA GLY A 30 -15.70 1.16 -25.08
C GLY A 30 -16.35 1.07 -26.46
N ASN A 31 -17.42 0.26 -26.57
CA ASN A 31 -18.21 0.11 -27.79
C ASN A 31 -18.98 1.40 -28.10
N ALA A 32 -18.40 2.26 -28.95
CA ALA A 32 -19.04 3.47 -29.47
C ALA A 32 -18.96 3.46 -31.00
N LEU A 33 -19.98 2.89 -31.65
CA LEU A 33 -20.22 3.05 -33.09
C LEU A 33 -21.73 3.15 -33.37
N ASN A 34 -22.11 4.36 -33.80
CA ASN A 34 -23.07 4.67 -34.88
C ASN A 34 -24.57 4.71 -34.58
N GLU A 35 -25.05 5.84 -34.04
CA GLU A 35 -26.36 6.40 -34.41
C GLU A 35 -26.22 7.29 -35.65
N PRO A 36 -27.03 7.13 -36.71
CA PRO A 36 -27.26 8.18 -37.68
C PRO A 36 -28.49 9.01 -37.29
N THR A 37 -28.24 10.29 -37.01
CA THR A 37 -29.22 11.37 -36.93
C THR A 37 -30.09 11.39 -38.19
N VAL A 38 -31.42 11.32 -38.03
CA VAL A 38 -32.38 11.57 -39.13
C VAL A 38 -33.16 12.84 -38.80
N GLU A 39 -32.81 13.92 -39.49
CA GLU A 39 -33.52 15.19 -39.45
C GLU A 39 -34.81 15.10 -40.26
N THR A 40 -35.90 15.56 -39.63
CA THR A 40 -37.26 15.61 -40.18
C THR A 40 -37.37 16.74 -41.20
N GLY A 41 -36.98 16.47 -42.44
CA GLY A 41 -37.20 17.35 -43.58
C GLY A 41 -38.44 16.95 -44.38
N THR A 42 -39.54 17.65 -44.16
CA THR A 42 -40.75 17.57 -45.00
C THR A 42 -40.44 18.09 -46.41
N SER A 43 -40.29 17.19 -47.37
CA SER A 43 -40.40 17.54 -48.79
C SER A 43 -41.12 16.42 -49.54
N GLY A 44 -42.33 16.75 -50.02
CA GLY A 44 -43.07 15.87 -50.90
C GLY A 44 -42.41 15.87 -52.28
N SER A 45 -42.01 14.70 -52.75
CA SER A 45 -42.06 14.37 -54.18
C SER A 45 -41.84 12.87 -54.35
N GLN A 46 -42.88 12.22 -54.83
CA GLN A 46 -42.86 11.01 -55.65
C GLN A 46 -42.04 9.82 -55.14
N GLU A 47 -42.71 8.98 -54.35
CA GLU A 47 -42.35 7.57 -54.23
C GLU A 47 -42.33 6.94 -55.63
N SER A 48 -41.12 6.80 -56.18
CA SER A 48 -40.86 5.82 -57.22
C SER A 48 -41.04 4.44 -56.59
N LYS A 49 -42.29 3.98 -56.62
CA LYS A 49 -42.68 2.63 -56.23
C LYS A 49 -41.85 1.68 -57.09
N LYS A 50 -40.76 1.15 -56.51
CA LYS A 50 -40.06 -0.02 -57.04
C LYS A 50 -41.15 -1.00 -57.48
N PRO A 51 -41.11 -1.53 -58.71
CA PRO A 51 -42.16 -2.43 -59.17
C PRO A 51 -42.28 -3.53 -58.14
N ARG A 52 -43.43 -3.59 -57.45
CA ARG A 52 -43.75 -4.70 -56.56
C ARG A 52 -43.72 -5.88 -57.49
N LEU A 53 -42.63 -6.66 -57.42
CA LEU A 53 -42.55 -7.90 -58.18
C LEU A 53 -43.80 -8.67 -57.73
N GLU A 54 -44.77 -8.78 -58.64
CA GLU A 54 -46.01 -9.54 -58.48
C GLU A 54 -45.57 -11.00 -58.43
N MET A 55 -44.96 -11.35 -57.30
CA MET A 55 -44.60 -12.70 -56.94
C MET A 55 -45.93 -13.42 -56.82
N ASN A 56 -46.16 -14.36 -57.73
CA ASN A 56 -47.25 -15.32 -57.65
C ASN A 56 -47.41 -15.77 -56.19
N ALA A 57 -48.64 -16.03 -55.75
CA ALA A 57 -48.93 -16.43 -54.36
C ALA A 57 -48.00 -17.56 -53.89
N ASP A 58 -47.61 -18.45 -54.81
CA ASP A 58 -46.65 -19.53 -54.61
C ASP A 58 -45.22 -19.07 -54.27
N SER A 59 -44.73 -17.98 -54.89
CA SER A 59 -43.40 -17.42 -54.63
C SER A 59 -43.32 -16.66 -53.30
N ARG A 60 -44.40 -15.97 -52.91
CA ARG A 60 -44.52 -15.39 -51.55
C ARG A 60 -44.65 -16.47 -50.49
N GLY A 61 -45.47 -17.49 -50.75
CA GLY A 61 -45.60 -18.66 -49.88
C GLY A 61 -44.27 -19.40 -49.71
N ARG A 62 -43.49 -19.54 -50.79
CA ARG A 62 -42.13 -20.10 -50.73
C ARG A 62 -41.16 -19.21 -49.95
N GLY A 63 -41.13 -17.90 -50.18
CA GLY A 63 -40.25 -16.97 -49.45
C GLY A 63 -40.54 -16.93 -47.95
N GLN A 64 -41.83 -16.90 -47.57
CA GLN A 64 -42.26 -16.97 -46.18
C GLN A 64 -41.91 -18.32 -45.54
N ARG A 65 -42.05 -19.44 -46.27
CA ARG A 65 -41.61 -20.76 -45.81
C ARG A 65 -40.08 -20.82 -45.62
N MET A 66 -39.30 -20.31 -46.57
CA MET A 66 -37.83 -20.32 -46.49
C MET A 66 -37.33 -19.45 -45.33
N PHE A 67 -37.93 -18.27 -45.13
CA PHE A 67 -37.60 -17.41 -43.99
C PHE A 67 -38.05 -18.01 -42.66
N GLY A 68 -39.22 -18.65 -42.62
CA GLY A 68 -39.71 -19.38 -41.45
C GLY A 68 -38.82 -20.56 -41.06
N VAL A 69 -38.28 -21.30 -42.04
CA VAL A 69 -37.29 -22.36 -41.80
C VAL A 69 -35.99 -21.76 -41.24
N LEU A 70 -35.48 -20.68 -41.81
CA LEU A 70 -34.25 -20.05 -41.33
C LEU A 70 -34.39 -19.51 -39.91
N LEU A 71 -35.51 -18.82 -39.62
CA LEU A 71 -35.82 -18.32 -38.28
C LEU A 71 -36.05 -19.46 -37.28
N GLY A 72 -36.68 -20.56 -37.74
CA GLY A 72 -36.83 -21.79 -36.96
C GLY A 72 -35.47 -22.43 -36.63
N THR A 73 -34.57 -22.53 -37.60
CA THR A 73 -33.20 -23.02 -37.36
C THR A 73 -32.42 -22.09 -36.45
N LEU A 74 -32.53 -20.77 -36.61
CA LEU A 74 -31.82 -19.80 -35.76
C LEU A 74 -32.34 -19.82 -34.31
N ASN A 75 -33.66 -19.97 -34.12
CA ASN A 75 -34.26 -20.19 -32.81
C ASN A 75 -33.82 -21.54 -32.21
N LYS A 76 -33.74 -22.60 -33.03
CA LYS A 76 -33.23 -23.89 -32.60
C LYS A 76 -31.75 -23.83 -32.21
N PHE A 77 -30.90 -23.11 -32.95
CA PHE A 77 -29.51 -22.86 -32.58
C PHE A 77 -29.40 -22.02 -31.30
N LYS A 78 -30.28 -21.04 -31.11
CA LYS A 78 -30.36 -20.25 -29.88
C LYS A 78 -30.77 -21.11 -28.69
N ASP A 79 -31.71 -22.03 -28.86
CA ASP A 79 -32.13 -22.93 -27.79
C ASP A 79 -31.10 -24.03 -27.52
N ASP A 80 -30.48 -24.61 -28.57
CA ASP A 80 -29.38 -25.57 -28.47
C ASP A 80 -28.14 -24.91 -27.82
N SER A 81 -27.87 -23.62 -28.07
CA SER A 81 -26.79 -22.86 -27.40
C SER A 81 -27.09 -22.48 -25.94
N LYS A 82 -28.37 -22.42 -25.56
CA LYS A 82 -28.80 -22.21 -24.17
C LYS A 82 -28.78 -23.52 -23.38
N GLN A 83 -29.04 -24.65 -24.05
CA GLN A 83 -28.91 -25.99 -23.49
C GLN A 83 -27.43 -26.39 -23.48
N LYS A 84 -26.66 -25.75 -22.59
CA LYS A 84 -25.27 -26.12 -22.34
C LYS A 84 -25.20 -27.60 -22.05
N SER A 85 -24.36 -28.32 -22.80
CA SER A 85 -24.11 -29.75 -22.57
C SER A 85 -23.64 -29.97 -21.13
N ASP A 86 -23.92 -31.12 -20.54
CA ASP A 86 -23.46 -31.45 -19.18
C ASP A 86 -21.93 -31.32 -19.05
N ALA A 87 -21.19 -31.54 -20.13
CA ALA A 87 -19.75 -31.31 -20.19
C ALA A 87 -19.38 -29.81 -20.10
N GLU A 88 -20.15 -28.93 -20.74
CA GLU A 88 -19.96 -27.47 -20.68
C GLU A 88 -20.36 -26.90 -19.32
N ARG A 89 -21.40 -27.45 -18.69
CA ARG A 89 -21.80 -27.09 -17.32
C ARG A 89 -20.71 -27.45 -16.31
N LYS A 90 -20.14 -28.66 -16.42
CA LYS A 90 -19.01 -29.09 -15.58
C LYS A 90 -17.76 -28.23 -15.79
N ARG A 91 -17.44 -27.88 -17.04
CA ARG A 91 -16.33 -26.94 -17.34
C ARG A 91 -16.57 -25.57 -16.71
N ALA A 92 -17.75 -25.00 -16.91
CA ALA A 92 -18.11 -23.71 -16.32
C ALA A 92 -18.06 -23.72 -14.78
N GLU A 93 -18.46 -24.82 -14.14
CA GLU A 93 -18.35 -24.98 -12.69
C GLU A 93 -16.90 -25.04 -12.21
N ILE A 94 -16.03 -25.77 -12.94
CA ILE A 94 -14.59 -25.83 -12.65
C ILE A 94 -13.96 -24.45 -12.83
N ASP A 95 -14.26 -23.76 -13.93
CA ASP A 95 -13.73 -22.42 -14.21
C ASP A 95 -14.20 -21.41 -13.16
N SER A 96 -15.47 -21.48 -12.73
CA SER A 96 -16.00 -20.65 -11.66
C SER A 96 -15.27 -20.90 -10.34
N LYS A 97 -15.04 -22.18 -9.98
CA LYS A 97 -14.28 -22.54 -8.77
C LYS A 97 -12.82 -22.08 -8.86
N LEU A 98 -12.21 -22.14 -10.04
CA LEU A 98 -10.85 -21.65 -10.25
C LEU A 98 -10.78 -20.12 -10.14
N HIS A 99 -11.73 -19.40 -10.74
CA HIS A 99 -11.83 -17.96 -10.63
C HIS A 99 -12.06 -17.49 -9.19
N GLU A 100 -12.89 -18.20 -8.42
CA GLU A 100 -13.10 -17.91 -7.01
C GLU A 100 -11.82 -18.10 -6.19
N LYS A 101 -11.09 -19.21 -6.40
CA LYS A 101 -9.80 -19.45 -5.75
C LYS A 101 -8.78 -18.35 -6.08
N LEU A 102 -8.62 -18.03 -7.37
CA LEU A 102 -7.71 -16.95 -7.79
C LEU A 102 -8.12 -15.58 -7.22
N ALA A 103 -9.43 -15.31 -7.13
CA ALA A 103 -9.92 -14.07 -6.53
C ALA A 103 -9.62 -14.02 -5.03
N ASN A 104 -9.75 -15.13 -4.31
CA ASN A 104 -9.42 -15.21 -2.88
C ASN A 104 -7.92 -15.10 -2.64
N GLU A 105 -7.08 -15.80 -3.39
CA GLU A 105 -5.62 -15.67 -3.32
C GLU A 105 -5.17 -14.23 -3.59
N LYS A 106 -5.77 -13.57 -4.60
CA LYS A 106 -5.48 -12.17 -4.90
C LYS A 106 -5.88 -11.24 -3.75
N LYS A 107 -7.04 -11.48 -3.10
CA LYS A 107 -7.47 -10.71 -1.94
C LYS A 107 -6.51 -10.90 -0.77
N GLU A 108 -6.19 -12.14 -0.41
CA GLU A 108 -5.24 -12.45 0.66
C GLU A 108 -3.87 -11.81 0.42
N LEU A 109 -3.37 -11.87 -0.82
CA LEU A 109 -2.10 -11.26 -1.19
C LEU A 109 -2.17 -9.73 -1.10
N SER A 110 -3.28 -9.12 -1.53
CA SER A 110 -3.48 -7.68 -1.40
C SER A 110 -3.58 -7.21 0.06
N GLU A 111 -4.24 -7.98 0.91
CA GLU A 111 -4.34 -7.72 2.35
C GLU A 111 -2.99 -7.83 3.04
N LYS A 112 -2.21 -8.89 2.71
CA LYS A 112 -0.83 -9.07 3.20
C LYS A 112 0.07 -7.91 2.79
N LEU A 113 0.04 -7.50 1.52
CA LEU A 113 0.82 -6.36 1.04
C LEU A 113 0.40 -5.05 1.72
N HIS A 114 -0.90 -4.85 1.95
CA HIS A 114 -1.39 -3.65 2.63
C HIS A 114 -0.97 -3.62 4.10
N ALA A 115 -1.06 -4.75 4.81
CA ALA A 115 -0.60 -4.88 6.19
C ALA A 115 0.93 -4.65 6.30
N ASP A 116 1.70 -5.24 5.39
CA ASP A 116 3.15 -5.08 5.31
C ASP A 116 3.55 -3.64 5.01
N LYS A 117 2.84 -2.98 4.09
CA LYS A 117 3.02 -1.56 3.81
C LYS A 117 2.71 -0.69 5.02
N GLN A 118 1.57 -0.92 5.70
CA GLN A 118 1.24 -0.19 6.92
C GLN A 118 2.29 -0.37 8.00
N ARG A 119 2.82 -1.58 8.18
CA ARG A 119 3.89 -1.85 9.15
C ARG A 119 5.14 -1.03 8.81
N ARG A 120 5.60 -1.09 7.56
CA ARG A 120 6.75 -0.28 7.11
C ARG A 120 6.50 1.22 7.24
N ASP A 121 5.31 1.69 6.87
CA ASP A 121 4.96 3.11 6.98
C ASP A 121 5.03 3.55 8.45
N ARG A 122 4.51 2.75 9.40
CA ARG A 122 4.63 3.03 10.85
C ARG A 122 6.08 3.01 11.34
N GLU A 123 6.88 2.03 10.94
CA GLU A 123 8.29 1.95 11.32
C GLU A 123 9.07 3.18 10.80
N THR A 124 8.84 3.56 9.53
CA THR A 124 9.52 4.71 8.93
C THR A 124 9.07 6.04 9.53
N THR A 125 7.81 6.21 9.92
CA THR A 125 7.36 7.42 10.61
C THR A 125 7.95 7.54 12.01
N LEU A 126 8.06 6.43 12.75
CA LEU A 126 8.71 6.40 14.05
C LEU A 126 10.21 6.74 13.94
N LEU A 127 10.91 6.17 12.96
CA LEU A 127 12.32 6.48 12.71
C LEU A 127 12.52 7.96 12.37
N LYS A 128 11.71 8.53 11.47
CA LYS A 128 11.77 9.95 11.13
C LYS A 128 11.53 10.84 12.34
N LYS A 129 10.54 10.53 13.17
CA LYS A 129 10.26 11.29 14.39
C LYS A 129 11.45 11.27 15.37
N ARG A 130 12.11 10.12 15.52
CA ARG A 130 13.34 10.00 16.33
C ARG A 130 14.49 10.82 15.74
N GLU A 131 14.69 10.75 14.43
CA GLU A 131 15.72 11.54 13.74
C GLU A 131 15.48 13.05 13.89
N GLU A 132 14.23 13.51 13.73
CA GLU A 132 13.84 14.91 13.92
C GLU A 132 14.12 15.38 15.35
N ARG A 133 13.77 14.57 16.36
CA ARG A 133 14.09 14.84 17.78
C ARG A 133 15.59 15.02 17.99
N MET A 134 16.39 14.07 17.50
CA MET A 134 17.86 14.11 17.61
C MET A 134 18.49 15.33 16.92
N ILE A 135 17.92 15.77 15.79
CA ILE A 135 18.38 16.97 15.08
C ILE A 135 18.05 18.22 15.89
N GLU A 136 16.85 18.30 16.45
CA GLU A 136 16.41 19.42 17.28
C GLU A 136 17.28 19.56 18.53
N GLU A 137 17.55 18.46 19.24
CA GLU A 137 18.43 18.44 20.42
C GLU A 137 19.83 18.94 20.09
N LYS A 138 20.43 18.43 19.00
CA LYS A 138 21.76 18.91 18.56
C LYS A 138 21.75 20.39 18.21
N ARG A 139 20.66 20.88 17.61
CA ARG A 139 20.50 22.29 17.27
C ARG A 139 20.43 23.15 18.52
N ASP A 140 19.63 22.74 19.50
CA ASP A 140 19.44 23.44 20.76
C ASP A 140 20.74 23.45 21.58
N ALA A 141 21.42 22.31 21.71
CA ALA A 141 22.72 22.18 22.35
C ALA A 141 23.77 23.11 21.72
N THR A 142 23.82 23.13 20.38
CA THR A 142 24.76 23.99 19.63
C THR A 142 24.44 25.46 19.84
N CYS A 143 23.15 25.82 19.86
CA CYS A 143 22.69 27.19 20.08
C CYS A 143 23.09 27.70 21.47
N VAL A 144 22.82 26.93 22.52
CA VAL A 144 23.19 27.27 23.91
C VAL A 144 24.69 27.45 24.03
N LYS A 145 25.47 26.49 23.53
CA LYS A 145 26.94 26.56 23.52
C LYS A 145 27.48 27.78 22.75
N GLN A 146 26.86 28.10 21.62
CA GLN A 146 27.25 29.28 20.83
C GLN A 146 26.96 30.57 21.59
N LYS A 147 25.82 30.66 22.27
CA LYS A 147 25.47 31.84 23.07
C LYS A 147 26.37 32.01 24.28
N GLU A 148 26.70 30.93 24.99
CA GLU A 148 27.72 30.94 26.07
C GLU A 148 29.06 31.46 25.57
N TYR A 149 29.51 30.98 24.40
CA TYR A 149 30.76 31.47 23.81
C TYR A 149 30.69 32.96 23.47
N LEU A 150 29.60 33.38 22.81
CA LEU A 150 29.41 34.76 22.37
C LEU A 150 29.15 35.75 23.51
N ALA A 151 28.69 35.31 24.67
CA ALA A 151 28.46 36.16 25.84
C ALA A 151 29.75 36.82 26.37
N ASN A 152 30.91 36.30 26.01
CA ASN A 152 32.21 36.90 26.36
C ASN A 152 32.61 38.09 25.46
N TYR A 153 31.82 38.40 24.44
CA TYR A 153 32.15 39.38 23.40
C TYR A 153 31.13 40.51 23.32
N ILE A 154 31.63 41.73 23.17
CA ILE A 154 30.80 42.91 22.93
C ILE A 154 30.40 42.97 21.46
N LYS A 155 29.15 43.37 21.19
CA LYS A 155 28.60 43.53 19.85
C LYS A 155 28.57 45.00 19.44
N THR A 156 29.01 45.31 18.21
CA THR A 156 28.87 46.66 17.65
C THR A 156 27.42 46.98 17.27
N LYS A 157 27.11 48.27 17.15
CA LYS A 157 25.80 48.79 16.69
C LYS A 157 25.68 48.84 15.15
N THR A 158 26.76 48.57 14.44
CA THR A 158 26.83 48.62 12.98
C THR A 158 26.13 47.43 12.34
N GLU A 159 25.74 47.57 11.08
CA GLU A 159 25.34 46.45 10.22
C GLU A 159 26.43 46.25 9.15
N PRO A 160 27.12 45.10 9.13
CA PRO A 160 26.97 43.92 10.00
C PRO A 160 27.48 44.13 11.44
N ARG A 161 26.89 43.37 12.37
CA ARG A 161 27.30 43.37 13.79
C ARG A 161 28.60 42.59 13.94
N LEU A 162 29.58 43.20 14.60
CA LEU A 162 30.87 42.58 14.88
C LEU A 162 30.96 42.23 16.37
N CYS A 163 31.37 41.00 16.68
CA CYS A 163 31.66 40.55 18.04
C CYS A 163 33.16 40.74 18.31
N TYR A 164 33.54 41.47 19.36
CA TYR A 164 34.94 41.73 19.69
C TYR A 164 35.17 41.71 21.20
N ARG A 165 36.42 41.46 21.60
CA ARG A 165 36.85 41.54 23.00
C ARG A 165 37.91 42.64 23.15
N PRO A 166 37.59 43.76 23.82
CA PRO A 166 38.54 44.84 24.05
C PRO A 166 39.79 44.36 24.82
N LYS A 167 40.96 44.92 24.53
CA LYS A 167 42.19 44.65 25.29
C LYS A 167 42.16 45.24 26.71
N LYS A 168 41.48 46.38 26.88
CA LYS A 168 41.22 47.02 28.18
C LYS A 168 39.72 47.03 28.38
N LEU A 169 39.25 46.41 29.44
CA LEU A 169 37.84 46.44 29.82
C LEU A 169 37.57 47.67 30.70
N THR A 170 36.58 48.46 30.30
CA THR A 170 36.00 49.52 31.15
C THR A 170 34.95 48.88 32.04
N LYS A 171 34.73 49.40 33.25
CA LYS A 171 33.70 48.88 34.19
C LYS A 171 32.32 48.70 33.57
N GLU A 172 31.93 49.58 32.66
CA GLU A 172 30.66 49.47 31.91
C GLU A 172 30.63 48.25 30.99
N LEU A 173 31.75 47.94 30.31
CA LEU A 173 31.88 46.79 29.43
C LEU A 173 32.01 45.49 30.21
N GLU A 174 32.64 45.51 31.39
CA GLU A 174 32.65 44.38 32.35
C GLU A 174 31.23 44.03 32.75
N LYS A 175 30.48 45.03 33.23
CA LYS A 175 29.08 44.84 33.61
C LYS A 175 28.25 44.28 32.45
N GLN A 176 28.46 44.78 31.23
CA GLN A 176 27.75 44.28 30.06
C GLN A 176 28.07 42.81 29.75
N ILE A 177 29.32 42.38 29.90
CA ILE A 177 29.72 40.98 29.73
C ILE A 177 29.13 40.12 30.84
N ASP A 178 29.14 40.59 32.08
CA ASP A 178 28.57 39.87 33.21
C ASP A 178 27.06 39.63 33.03
N GLU A 179 26.31 40.67 32.62
CA GLU A 179 24.89 40.56 32.27
C GLU A 179 24.66 39.56 31.12
N GLN A 180 25.53 39.56 30.09
CA GLN A 180 25.45 38.59 28.99
C GLN A 180 25.74 37.16 29.43
N MET A 181 26.74 36.97 30.31
CA MET A 181 27.09 35.65 30.85
C MET A 181 25.99 35.12 31.77
N GLU A 182 25.39 35.97 32.60
CA GLU A 182 24.27 35.59 33.45
C GLU A 182 23.08 35.13 32.61
N SER A 183 22.70 35.92 31.60
CA SER A 183 21.65 35.54 30.64
C SER A 183 21.97 34.23 29.92
N ALA A 184 23.20 34.03 29.44
CA ALA A 184 23.60 32.77 28.80
C ALA A 184 23.57 31.57 29.77
N ARG A 185 23.93 31.78 31.05
CA ARG A 185 23.84 30.74 32.09
C ARG A 185 22.40 30.39 32.43
N GLU A 186 21.50 31.37 32.47
CA GLU A 186 20.07 31.12 32.66
C GLU A 186 19.50 30.29 31.51
N GLU A 187 19.83 30.65 30.27
CA GLU A 187 19.44 29.85 29.11
C GLU A 187 20.00 28.42 29.15
N ARG A 188 21.25 28.25 29.61
CA ARG A 188 21.84 26.93 29.84
C ARG A 188 21.05 26.12 30.86
N LYS A 189 20.69 26.73 32.00
CA LYS A 189 19.87 26.06 33.03
C LYS A 189 18.50 25.66 32.50
N ILE A 190 17.87 26.51 31.70
CA ILE A 190 16.58 26.20 31.05
C ILE A 190 16.73 25.02 30.08
N TYR A 191 17.82 24.99 29.33
CA TYR A 191 18.14 23.88 28.44
C TYR A 191 18.41 22.58 29.21
N GLU A 192 19.22 22.61 30.27
CA GLU A 192 19.49 21.46 31.14
C GLU A 192 18.20 20.93 31.77
N PHE A 193 17.33 21.81 32.27
CA PHE A 193 16.02 21.41 32.80
C PHE A 193 15.16 20.73 31.73
N ARG A 194 15.14 21.26 30.50
CA ARG A 194 14.40 20.65 29.39
C ARG A 194 14.98 19.29 28.97
N GLU A 195 16.31 19.16 28.96
CA GLU A 195 16.99 17.88 28.70
C GLU A 195 16.66 16.86 29.79
N GLU A 196 16.69 17.24 31.07
CA GLU A 196 16.31 16.36 32.17
C GLU A 196 14.87 15.87 32.06
N GLU A 197 13.92 16.73 31.68
CA GLU A 197 12.53 16.31 31.45
C GLU A 197 12.42 15.33 30.27
N ARG A 198 13.15 15.57 29.17
CA ARG A 198 13.20 14.60 28.05
C ARG A 198 13.78 13.26 28.45
N MET A 199 14.89 13.25 29.21
CA MET A 199 15.52 12.02 29.67
C MET A 199 14.57 11.21 30.54
N LYS A 200 13.82 11.85 31.45
CA LYS A 200 12.80 11.18 32.26
C LYS A 200 11.65 10.63 31.42
N GLU A 201 11.20 11.38 30.41
CA GLU A 201 10.18 10.88 29.46
C GLU A 201 10.68 9.63 28.72
N GLU A 202 11.92 9.64 28.22
CA GLU A 202 12.51 8.47 27.54
C GLU A 202 12.70 7.28 28.48
N GLU A 203 13.19 7.50 29.71
CA GLU A 203 13.28 6.46 30.75
C GLU A 203 11.91 5.84 31.04
N SER A 204 10.86 6.67 31.15
CA SER A 204 9.49 6.18 31.36
C SER A 204 8.92 5.42 30.15
N GLU A 205 9.26 5.82 28.92
CA GLU A 205 8.88 5.10 27.70
C GLU A 205 9.55 3.73 27.63
N ASP A 206 10.83 3.65 28.02
CA ASP A 206 11.59 2.40 28.07
C ASP A 206 11.09 1.46 29.18
N GLU A 207 10.76 1.98 30.37
CA GLU A 207 10.14 1.18 31.45
C GLU A 207 8.80 0.57 31.02
N LEU A 208 7.95 1.36 30.35
CA LEU A 208 6.68 0.88 29.81
C LEU A 208 6.86 -0.16 28.69
N ALA A 209 7.92 -0.04 27.89
CA ALA A 209 8.23 -1.02 26.85
C ALA A 209 8.67 -2.36 27.46
N VAL A 210 9.52 -2.35 28.50
CA VAL A 210 9.92 -3.56 29.22
C VAL A 210 8.72 -4.23 29.88
N GLU A 211 7.83 -3.47 30.53
CA GLU A 211 6.61 -4.03 31.15
C GLU A 211 5.66 -4.64 30.11
N ALA A 212 5.57 -4.05 28.90
CA ALA A 212 4.77 -4.60 27.82
C ALA A 212 5.37 -5.89 27.23
N GLU A 213 6.69 -5.99 27.15
CA GLU A 213 7.40 -7.20 26.73
C GLU A 213 7.25 -8.34 27.75
N GLU A 214 7.34 -8.05 29.04
CA GLU A 214 7.11 -9.03 30.12
C GLU A 214 5.67 -9.58 30.12
N LYS A 215 4.68 -8.73 29.85
CA LYS A 215 3.27 -9.16 29.73
C LYS A 215 3.01 -10.04 28.51
N CYS A 216 3.59 -9.69 27.35
CA CYS A 216 3.44 -10.53 26.15
C CYS A 216 4.08 -11.91 26.33
N GLN A 217 5.21 -12.01 27.04
CA GLN A 217 5.85 -13.30 27.33
C GLN A 217 5.01 -14.18 28.26
N GLN A 218 4.33 -13.59 29.25
CA GLN A 218 3.39 -14.32 30.12
C GLN A 218 2.15 -14.83 29.34
N ASP A 219 1.62 -14.02 28.42
CA ASP A 219 0.47 -14.40 27.59
C ASP A 219 0.79 -15.48 26.54
N ASP A 220 2.04 -15.52 26.04
CA ASP A 220 2.53 -16.55 25.13
C ASP A 220 2.79 -17.89 25.86
N ASP A 221 3.33 -17.87 27.08
CA ASP A 221 3.53 -19.06 27.93
C ASP A 221 2.19 -19.70 28.36
N ASP A 222 1.16 -18.89 28.65
CA ASP A 222 -0.18 -19.36 28.98
C ASP A 222 -0.92 -19.99 27.77
N GLN A 223 -0.68 -19.51 26.55
CA GLN A 223 -1.21 -20.10 25.32
C GLN A 223 -0.50 -21.38 24.92
N ARG A 224 0.81 -21.48 25.19
CA ARG A 224 1.62 -22.69 24.96
C ARG A 224 1.19 -23.84 25.88
N ASN A 225 0.95 -23.56 27.16
CA ASN A 225 0.43 -24.57 28.10
C ASN A 225 -1.01 -25.03 27.76
N LYS A 226 -1.85 -24.17 27.18
CA LYS A 226 -3.22 -24.54 26.73
C LYS A 226 -3.24 -25.39 25.46
N THR A 227 -2.26 -25.25 24.58
CA THR A 227 -2.16 -26.04 23.34
C THR A 227 -1.57 -27.42 23.60
N GLU A 228 -0.57 -27.52 24.49
CA GLU A 228 0.00 -28.81 24.91
C GLU A 228 -1.03 -29.70 25.63
N GLY A 229 -1.94 -29.13 26.45
CA GLY A 229 -3.03 -29.90 27.09
C GLY A 229 -4.14 -30.40 26.14
N ARG A 230 -4.28 -29.81 24.94
CA ARG A 230 -5.29 -30.21 23.94
C ARG A 230 -4.78 -31.32 23.01
N GLU A 231 -3.46 -31.37 22.77
CA GLU A 231 -2.83 -32.43 21.97
C GLU A 231 -2.73 -33.78 22.72
N GLU A 232 -2.76 -33.76 24.06
CA GLU A 232 -2.83 -34.98 24.88
C GLU A 232 -4.24 -35.61 24.89
N GLU A 233 -5.31 -34.80 24.87
CA GLU A 233 -6.69 -35.31 24.78
C GLU A 233 -7.04 -35.91 23.40
N GLU A 234 -6.48 -35.40 22.30
CA GLU A 234 -6.74 -35.95 20.96
C GLU A 234 -6.01 -37.28 20.69
N LYS A 235 -4.94 -37.61 21.44
CA LYS A 235 -4.23 -38.89 21.31
C LYS A 235 -4.93 -40.07 22.00
N GLU A 236 -5.90 -39.83 22.89
CA GLU A 236 -6.65 -40.91 23.56
C GLU A 236 -7.89 -41.41 22.78
N LEU A 237 -8.28 -40.74 21.68
CA LEU A 237 -9.53 -41.03 20.95
C LEU A 237 -9.35 -41.71 19.57
N THR A 238 -8.18 -42.24 19.24
CA THR A 238 -8.03 -43.12 18.06
C THR A 238 -8.31 -44.58 18.44
N PRO A 239 -9.38 -45.23 17.94
CA PRO A 239 -9.53 -46.66 18.08
C PRO A 239 -8.44 -47.36 17.27
N ARG A 240 -7.61 -48.12 17.97
CA ARG A 240 -6.60 -49.04 17.44
C ARG A 240 -7.27 -50.04 16.49
N LEU A 241 -7.16 -49.80 15.18
CA LEU A 241 -7.44 -50.80 14.16
C LEU A 241 -6.42 -51.92 14.30
N GLU A 242 -6.83 -53.04 14.89
CA GLU A 242 -6.09 -54.30 14.84
C GLU A 242 -5.98 -54.74 13.38
N SER A 243 -4.74 -54.83 12.90
CA SER A 243 -4.40 -55.52 11.67
C SER A 243 -4.69 -57.02 11.83
N PRO A 244 -5.46 -57.67 10.94
CA PRO A 244 -5.57 -59.12 10.96
C PRO A 244 -4.22 -59.76 10.60
N THR A 245 -3.78 -60.68 11.44
CA THR A 245 -2.61 -61.55 11.23
C THR A 245 -2.83 -62.48 10.02
N PRO A 246 -1.83 -62.72 9.16
CA PRO A 246 -1.93 -63.73 8.12
C PRO A 246 -1.44 -65.06 8.67
N GLU A 247 -2.34 -65.88 9.20
CA GLU A 247 -2.13 -67.32 9.36
C GLU A 247 -3.22 -68.06 8.58
N ASP A 248 -2.82 -69.17 7.93
CA ASP A 248 -3.56 -70.05 7.03
C ASP A 248 -3.53 -69.71 5.53
N VAL A 249 -2.33 -69.71 4.94
CA VAL A 249 -2.15 -70.18 3.57
C VAL A 249 -2.08 -71.70 3.60
N VAL A 250 -3.22 -72.34 3.33
CA VAL A 250 -3.27 -73.77 3.03
C VAL A 250 -2.51 -73.97 1.73
N VAL A 251 -1.33 -74.56 1.84
CA VAL A 251 -0.53 -75.08 0.73
C VAL A 251 -1.35 -76.22 0.11
N ALA A 252 -1.97 -75.95 -1.03
CA ALA A 252 -2.44 -77.01 -1.91
C ALA A 252 -1.24 -77.42 -2.78
N ASP A 253 -0.66 -78.56 -2.43
CA ASP A 253 0.34 -79.27 -3.20
C ASP A 253 -0.14 -79.46 -4.65
N ARG A 254 0.70 -79.04 -5.58
CA ARG A 254 0.65 -79.44 -6.99
C ARG A 254 1.78 -80.43 -7.19
N ASP A 255 1.45 -81.72 -7.14
CA ASP A 255 2.26 -82.79 -7.72
C ASP A 255 1.48 -83.42 -8.88
N ASP A 256 2.18 -83.53 -10.02
CA ASP A 256 1.96 -84.32 -11.25
C ASP A 256 0.61 -84.28 -12.00
#